data_AF-A0A3N5GIP9-F1
#
_entry.id   AF-A0A3N5GIP9-F1
#
_cell.length_a   1.000
_cell.length_b   1.000
_cell.length_c   1.000
_cell.angle_alpha   90.00
_cell.angle_beta   90.00
_cell.angle_gamma   90.00
#
_symmetry.space_group_name_H-M   'P 1'
#
loop_
_entity.id
_entity.type
_entity.pdbx_description
1 polymer ?
#
loop_
_entity_poly.entity_id
_entity_poly.type
_entity_poly.pdbx_seq_one_letter_code
_entity_poly.pdbx_strand_id
1 'polypeptide(L)'
;MRQAMSKITGLTAKWIWKQQESYNPYQQVVLARKVVRLKKIEQARMRITTDGGYRLLINGEWINDGPCRSWPEHFQFDRLDVTPYMKEGLNEITVIARHWSVGNFHTVPRQAGLLAQLDINLAGGLKRRIATDGSWLIATAPAWLANTPKVSIQMEPQEYYDARLEDNLIF
;
A
#
# COMPACT_ATOMS: atom_id res chain seq x y z
N MET A 1 -0.46 18.13 -25.47
CA MET A 1 -1.23 18.89 -24.48
C MET A 1 -0.61 18.63 -23.11
N ARG A 2 0.31 19.51 -22.65
CA ARG A 2 1.04 19.31 -21.38
C ARG A 2 0.12 19.76 -20.23
N GLN A 3 -0.58 18.83 -19.60
CA GLN A 3 -1.31 19.11 -18.38
C GLN A 3 -0.28 19.42 -17.30
N ALA A 4 -0.31 20.65 -16.78
CA ALA A 4 0.58 21.08 -15.72
C ALA A 4 0.45 20.12 -14.54
N MET A 5 1.54 19.40 -14.22
CA MET A 5 1.66 18.69 -12.96
C MET A 5 1.53 19.72 -11.84
N SER A 6 0.36 19.79 -11.23
CA SER A 6 0.23 20.29 -9.88
C SER A 6 1.30 19.58 -9.06
N LYS A 7 2.35 20.31 -8.64
CA LYS A 7 3.32 19.80 -7.67
C LYS A 7 2.49 19.22 -6.52
N ILE A 8 2.56 17.91 -6.31
CA ILE A 8 1.94 17.26 -5.17
C ILE A 8 2.62 17.84 -3.93
N THR A 9 2.06 18.90 -3.37
CA THR A 9 2.62 19.58 -2.22
C THR A 9 2.41 18.72 -0.97
N GLY A 10 3.44 18.62 -0.12
CA GLY A 10 3.33 18.02 1.20
C GLY A 10 3.32 16.50 1.29
N LEU A 11 3.83 15.77 0.28
CA LEU A 11 4.17 14.35 0.42
C LEU A 11 5.60 14.23 0.98
N THR A 12 5.76 13.51 2.10
CA THR A 12 7.05 13.23 2.75
C THR A 12 7.29 11.74 2.97
N ALA A 13 6.35 10.89 2.53
CA ALA A 13 6.47 9.44 2.55
C ALA A 13 7.62 8.94 1.68
N LYS A 14 8.22 7.82 2.10
CA LYS A 14 9.26 7.10 1.36
C LYS A 14 8.66 5.84 0.78
N TRP A 15 9.13 5.44 -0.40
CA TRP A 15 8.87 4.10 -0.91
C TRP A 15 9.51 3.08 0.04
N ILE A 16 8.71 2.12 0.49
CA ILE A 16 9.16 1.03 1.36
C ILE A 16 8.78 -0.31 0.74
N TRP A 17 9.57 -1.32 1.08
CA TRP A 17 9.32 -2.71 0.78
C TRP A 17 10.11 -3.59 1.76
N LYS A 18 9.95 -4.91 1.73
CA LYS A 18 10.79 -5.79 2.56
C LYS A 18 12.26 -5.65 2.14
N GLN A 19 13.16 -5.73 3.12
CA GLN A 19 14.59 -5.75 2.83
C GLN A 19 14.95 -7.06 2.11
N GLN A 20 15.61 -6.94 0.96
CA GLN A 20 16.02 -8.05 0.11
C GLN A 20 17.06 -7.60 -0.91
N GLU A 21 17.70 -8.56 -1.57
CA GLU A 21 18.74 -8.30 -2.58
C GLU A 21 18.19 -7.68 -3.87
N SER A 22 17.02 -8.14 -4.32
CA SER A 22 16.35 -7.65 -5.53
C SER A 22 14.93 -7.19 -5.25
N TYR A 23 14.57 -6.04 -5.80
CA TYR A 23 13.23 -5.45 -5.70
C TYR A 23 12.38 -5.69 -6.96
N ASN A 24 12.76 -6.66 -7.80
CA ASN A 24 11.94 -7.16 -8.92
C ASN A 24 11.61 -8.66 -8.78
N PRO A 25 11.02 -9.10 -7.64
CA PRO A 25 10.61 -10.48 -7.46
C PRO A 25 9.32 -10.80 -8.23
N TYR A 26 9.29 -11.95 -8.90
CA TYR A 26 8.08 -12.43 -9.56
C TYR A 26 6.95 -12.67 -8.54
N GLN A 27 5.84 -11.95 -8.68
CA GLN A 27 4.61 -12.14 -7.90
C GLN A 27 4.84 -12.20 -6.38
N GLN A 28 5.41 -11.14 -5.80
CA GLN A 28 5.60 -11.05 -4.36
C GLN A 28 4.46 -10.27 -3.70
N VAL A 29 3.92 -10.84 -2.62
CA VAL A 29 2.99 -10.15 -1.73
C VAL A 29 3.63 -9.94 -0.37
N VAL A 30 3.53 -8.71 0.14
CA VAL A 30 3.97 -8.35 1.49
C VAL A 30 2.81 -7.74 2.26
N LEU A 31 2.85 -7.91 3.58
CA LEU A 31 1.97 -7.21 4.51
C LEU A 31 2.80 -6.15 5.23
N ALA A 32 2.48 -4.88 4.99
CA ALA A 32 3.05 -3.74 5.68
C ALA A 32 2.10 -3.27 6.79
N ARG A 33 2.60 -3.14 8.02
CA ARG A 33 1.79 -2.82 9.20
C ARG A 33 2.37 -1.64 9.96
N LYS A 34 1.48 -0.73 10.38
CA LYS A 34 1.79 0.37 11.29
C LYS A 34 0.76 0.51 12.39
N VAL A 35 1.22 0.48 13.62
CA VAL A 35 0.40 0.76 14.80
C VAL A 35 0.71 2.16 15.31
N VAL A 36 -0.33 2.95 15.59
CA VAL A 36 -0.21 4.31 16.11
C VAL A 36 -1.24 4.58 17.20
N ARG A 37 -0.89 5.41 18.18
CA ARG A 37 -1.83 5.93 19.16
C ARG A 37 -2.18 7.37 18.81
N LEU A 38 -3.47 7.66 18.67
CA LEU A 38 -4.00 8.96 18.28
C LEU A 38 -4.91 9.51 19.38
N LYS A 39 -4.96 10.84 19.49
CA LYS A 39 -6.01 11.54 20.25
C LYS A 39 -7.30 11.56 19.43
N LYS A 40 -8.38 12.15 19.95
CA LYS A 40 -9.60 12.44 19.20
C LYS A 40 -9.31 13.01 17.79
N ILE A 41 -9.86 12.34 16.79
CA ILE A 41 -9.65 12.61 15.36
C ILE A 41 -10.85 13.42 14.84
N GLU A 42 -10.57 14.49 14.10
CA GLU A 42 -11.59 15.28 13.40
C GLU A 42 -11.61 14.93 11.91
N GLN A 43 -10.45 14.63 11.33
CA GLN A 43 -10.31 14.23 9.94
C GLN A 43 -9.05 13.39 9.73
N ALA A 44 -9.13 12.38 8.88
CA ALA A 44 -8.00 11.58 8.45
C ALA A 44 -8.07 11.30 6.94
N ARG A 45 -7.01 11.62 6.20
CA ARG A 45 -6.91 11.42 4.75
C ARG A 45 -5.70 10.59 4.39
N MET A 46 -5.93 9.47 3.70
CA MET A 46 -4.89 8.59 3.20
C MET A 46 -4.54 8.96 1.76
N ARG A 47 -3.24 8.99 1.47
CA ARG A 47 -2.69 8.95 0.12
C ARG A 47 -1.90 7.66 -0.02
N ILE A 48 -2.24 6.80 -0.97
CA ILE A 48 -1.60 5.48 -1.07
C ILE A 48 -1.45 5.05 -2.53
N THR A 49 -0.33 4.39 -2.82
CA THR A 49 -0.06 3.74 -4.10
C THR A 49 0.96 2.62 -3.93
N THR A 50 1.03 1.74 -4.91
CA THR A 50 2.01 0.67 -5.03
C THR A 50 2.40 0.51 -6.49
N ASP A 51 3.61 0.04 -6.75
CA ASP A 51 3.92 -0.52 -8.06
C ASP A 51 3.38 -1.95 -8.14
N GLY A 52 2.14 -2.05 -8.59
CA GLY A 52 1.37 -3.28 -8.62
C GLY A 52 -0.03 -3.04 -8.05
N GLY A 53 -0.40 -3.79 -7.02
CA GLY A 53 -1.70 -3.65 -6.35
C GLY A 53 -1.58 -3.57 -4.84
N TYR A 54 -2.56 -2.98 -4.17
CA TYR A 54 -2.68 -2.95 -2.73
C TYR A 54 -4.12 -3.24 -2.30
N ARG A 55 -4.26 -3.77 -1.08
CA ARG A 55 -5.48 -3.74 -0.29
C ARG A 55 -5.18 -3.04 1.03
N LEU A 56 -5.93 -1.97 1.33
CA LEU A 56 -5.81 -1.21 2.57
C LEU A 56 -6.84 -1.68 3.58
N LEU A 57 -6.37 -1.97 4.80
CA LEU A 57 -7.19 -2.21 5.97
C LEU A 57 -6.83 -1.23 7.08
N ILE A 58 -7.84 -0.76 7.81
CA ILE A 58 -7.67 0.04 9.04
C ILE A 58 -8.46 -0.64 10.14
N ASN A 59 -7.81 -0.95 11.26
CA ASN A 59 -8.42 -1.65 12.39
C ASN A 59 -9.11 -2.99 12.00
N GLY A 60 -8.59 -3.67 10.98
CA GLY A 60 -9.14 -4.91 10.43
C GLY A 60 -10.27 -4.72 9.42
N GLU A 61 -10.77 -3.50 9.22
CA GLU A 61 -11.81 -3.20 8.23
C GLU A 61 -11.18 -2.91 6.86
N TRP A 62 -11.73 -3.52 5.81
CA TRP A 62 -11.31 -3.28 4.43
C TRP A 62 -11.80 -1.91 3.94
N ILE A 63 -10.87 -1.12 3.39
CA ILE A 63 -11.13 0.27 2.99
C ILE A 63 -11.18 0.43 1.47
N ASN A 64 -10.14 -0.07 0.79
CA ASN A 64 -10.01 0.08 -0.66
C ASN A 64 -8.99 -0.91 -1.24
N ASP A 65 -9.17 -1.25 -2.51
CA ASP A 65 -8.17 -1.89 -3.36
C ASP A 65 -7.72 -0.90 -4.44
N GLY A 66 -6.42 -0.88 -4.75
CA GLY A 66 -5.86 0.04 -5.74
C GLY A 66 -4.41 -0.28 -6.10
N PRO A 67 -3.64 0.66 -6.65
CA PRO A 67 -4.12 1.91 -7.23
C PRO A 67 -4.86 1.66 -8.56
N CYS A 68 -5.50 2.70 -9.10
CA CYS A 68 -5.95 2.68 -10.48
C CYS A 68 -4.77 2.58 -11.46
N ARG A 69 -5.06 2.22 -12.72
CA ARG A 69 -4.03 2.10 -13.77
C ARG A 69 -3.32 3.43 -13.98
N SER A 70 -1.99 3.39 -14.05
CA SER A 70 -1.18 4.57 -14.33
C SER A 70 0.04 4.21 -15.17
N TRP A 71 0.51 5.19 -15.95
CA TRP A 71 1.82 5.12 -16.57
C TRP A 71 2.92 5.34 -15.52
N PRO A 72 4.04 4.62 -15.55
CA PRO A 72 5.11 4.79 -14.58
C PRO A 72 5.73 6.20 -14.54
N GLU A 73 5.68 6.93 -15.66
CA GLU A 73 6.15 8.32 -15.75
C GLU A 73 5.19 9.28 -15.03
N HIS A 74 3.98 8.81 -14.71
CA HIS A 74 2.89 9.55 -14.09
C HIS A 74 2.16 8.68 -13.05
N PHE A 75 2.92 8.09 -12.10
CA PHE A 75 2.34 7.30 -11.02
C PHE A 75 1.21 8.06 -10.33
N GLN A 76 0.06 7.40 -10.21
CA GLN A 76 -1.08 7.93 -9.48
C GLN A 76 -1.13 7.33 -8.08
N PHE A 77 -1.81 8.03 -7.18
CA PHE A 77 -2.12 7.54 -5.85
C PHE A 77 -3.58 7.87 -5.54
N ASP A 78 -4.20 6.99 -4.78
CA ASP A 78 -5.56 7.19 -4.34
C ASP A 78 -5.59 8.18 -3.18
N ARG A 79 -6.65 8.98 -3.10
CA ARG A 79 -6.92 9.91 -2.01
C ARG A 79 -8.20 9.47 -1.32
N LEU A 80 -8.07 8.91 -0.13
CA LEU A 80 -9.18 8.29 0.59
C LEU A 80 -9.47 9.11 1.84
N ASP A 81 -10.75 9.43 2.08
CA ASP A 81 -11.19 9.86 3.41
C ASP A 81 -11.33 8.62 4.28
N VAL A 82 -10.47 8.51 5.29
CA VAL A 82 -10.45 7.36 6.20
C VAL A 82 -10.89 7.73 7.60
N THR A 83 -11.44 8.94 7.78
CA THR A 83 -11.94 9.44 9.06
C THR A 83 -12.89 8.44 9.76
N PRO A 84 -13.88 7.83 9.05
CA PRO A 84 -14.85 6.94 9.70
C PRO A 84 -14.26 5.66 10.30
N TYR A 85 -13.09 5.23 9.82
CA TYR A 85 -12.47 3.95 10.19
C TYR A 85 -11.43 4.08 11.30
N MET A 86 -11.13 5.32 11.70
CA MET A 86 -10.12 5.64 12.70
C MET A 86 -10.79 5.98 14.04
N LYS A 87 -10.15 5.59 15.13
CA LYS A 87 -10.65 5.82 16.50
C LYS A 87 -9.66 6.58 17.37
N GLU A 88 -10.13 7.18 18.45
CA GLU A 88 -9.24 7.63 19.52
C GLU A 88 -8.55 6.44 20.18
N GLY A 89 -7.27 6.57 20.53
CA GLY A 89 -6.46 5.50 21.06
C GLY A 89 -5.68 4.75 19.97
N LEU A 90 -5.56 3.43 20.12
CA LEU A 90 -4.74 2.59 19.26
C LEU A 90 -5.43 2.34 17.92
N ASN A 91 -4.72 2.59 16.82
CA ASN A 91 -5.14 2.24 15.46
C ASN A 91 -4.06 1.41 14.80
N GLU A 92 -4.49 0.42 14.03
CA GLU A 92 -3.62 -0.37 13.16
C GLU A 92 -3.96 -0.06 11.70
N ILE A 93 -2.92 0.21 10.91
CA ILE A 93 -3.01 0.36 9.46
C ILE A 93 -2.25 -0.81 8.87
N THR A 94 -2.93 -1.58 8.03
CA THR A 94 -2.38 -2.77 7.37
C THR A 94 -2.57 -2.62 5.87
N VAL A 95 -1.50 -2.87 5.11
CA VAL A 95 -1.54 -2.86 3.65
C VAL A 95 -1.01 -4.19 3.15
N ILE A 96 -1.85 -4.93 2.43
CA ILE A 96 -1.42 -6.09 1.65
C ILE A 96 -0.99 -5.54 0.29
N ALA A 97 0.32 -5.44 0.07
CA ALA A 97 0.89 -4.89 -1.15
C ALA A 97 1.45 -6.00 -2.04
N ARG A 98 1.17 -5.92 -3.33
CA ARG A 98 1.48 -6.94 -4.34
C ARG A 98 2.31 -6.32 -5.45
N HIS A 99 3.40 -6.98 -5.80
CA HIS A 99 4.22 -6.63 -6.94
C HIS A 99 4.35 -7.83 -7.87
N TRP A 100 3.88 -7.70 -9.11
CA TRP A 100 3.89 -8.81 -10.07
C TRP A 100 5.21 -8.96 -10.84
N SER A 101 6.03 -7.90 -10.95
CA SER A 101 7.23 -7.80 -11.79
C SER A 101 7.06 -8.09 -13.29
N VAL A 102 5.87 -8.50 -13.75
CA VAL A 102 5.58 -8.79 -15.15
C VAL A 102 4.58 -7.80 -15.71
N GLY A 103 4.92 -7.24 -16.88
CA GLY A 103 4.01 -6.39 -17.63
C GLY A 103 2.73 -7.11 -18.04
N ASN A 104 1.64 -6.38 -17.98
CA ASN A 104 0.35 -6.79 -18.51
C ASN A 104 -0.26 -5.60 -19.27
N PHE A 105 -1.48 -5.71 -19.78
CA PHE A 105 -2.06 -4.64 -20.60
C PHE A 105 -2.55 -3.44 -19.77
N HIS A 106 -2.39 -3.49 -18.46
CA HIS A 106 -2.87 -2.50 -17.49
C HIS A 106 -1.74 -1.86 -16.68
N THR A 107 -0.58 -2.52 -16.55
CA THR A 107 0.53 -2.11 -15.69
C THR A 107 1.87 -2.39 -16.34
N VAL A 108 2.77 -1.41 -16.26
CA VAL A 108 4.19 -1.53 -16.64
C VAL A 108 5.02 -1.49 -15.36
N PRO A 109 5.42 -2.64 -14.79
CA PRO A 109 6.12 -2.67 -13.51
C PRO A 109 7.50 -2.03 -13.62
N ARG A 110 7.95 -1.36 -12.55
CA ARG A 110 9.28 -0.76 -12.42
C ARG A 110 10.09 -1.43 -11.30
N GLN A 111 9.56 -1.39 -10.08
CA GLN A 111 10.20 -1.89 -8.88
C GLN A 111 9.18 -2.05 -7.76
N ALA A 112 9.24 -3.16 -7.02
CA ALA A 112 8.41 -3.40 -5.85
C ALA A 112 8.50 -2.24 -4.86
N GLY A 113 7.35 -1.69 -4.49
CA GLY A 113 7.28 -0.56 -3.58
C GLY A 113 5.86 -0.23 -3.15
N LEU A 114 5.75 0.21 -1.89
CA LEU A 114 4.58 0.80 -1.28
C LEU A 114 4.91 2.23 -0.86
N LEU A 115 4.01 3.16 -1.17
CA LEU A 115 4.06 4.53 -0.67
C LEU A 115 2.70 4.87 -0.07
N ALA A 116 2.68 5.24 1.21
CA ALA A 116 1.47 5.68 1.87
C ALA A 116 1.73 6.85 2.83
N GLN A 117 0.78 7.78 2.89
CA GLN A 117 0.80 8.89 3.83
C GLN A 117 -0.60 9.18 4.35
N LEU A 118 -0.75 9.11 5.66
CA LEU A 118 -1.94 9.49 6.40
C LEU A 118 -1.72 10.85 7.05
N ASP A 119 -2.49 11.85 6.63
CA ASP A 119 -2.54 13.18 7.25
C ASP A 119 -3.82 13.30 8.09
N ILE A 120 -3.66 13.69 9.36
CA ILE A 120 -4.71 13.68 10.37
C ILE A 120 -4.83 15.06 11.02
N ASN A 121 -6.04 15.58 11.10
CA ASN A 121 -6.41 16.68 11.96
C ASN A 121 -7.01 16.10 13.25
N LEU A 122 -6.41 16.43 14.38
CA LEU A 122 -6.82 16.03 15.72
C LEU A 122 -7.54 17.19 16.41
N ALA A 123 -8.32 16.86 17.44
CA ALA A 123 -9.00 17.85 18.26
C ALA A 123 -8.02 18.91 18.82
N GLY A 124 -8.48 20.16 18.85
CA GLY A 124 -7.66 21.31 19.27
C GLY A 124 -6.69 21.81 18.19
N GLY A 125 -6.93 21.48 16.91
CA GLY A 125 -6.16 22.00 15.78
C GLY A 125 -4.79 21.35 15.56
N LEU A 126 -4.47 20.30 16.32
CA LEU A 126 -3.22 19.56 16.19
C LEU A 126 -3.21 18.75 14.89
N LYS A 127 -2.07 18.72 14.20
CA LYS A 127 -1.89 17.91 12.99
C LYS A 127 -0.91 16.77 13.24
N ARG A 128 -1.24 15.59 12.73
CA ARG A 128 -0.36 14.42 12.77
C ARG A 128 -0.19 13.86 11.36
N ARG A 129 1.03 13.45 11.05
CA ARG A 129 1.35 12.74 9.81
C ARG A 129 1.96 11.39 10.15
N ILE A 130 1.51 10.36 9.46
CA ILE A 130 2.09 9.02 9.49
C ILE A 130 2.42 8.67 8.05
N ALA A 131 3.69 8.51 7.74
CA ALA A 131 4.16 8.27 6.40
C ALA A 131 4.91 6.93 6.36
N THR A 132 4.95 6.28 5.19
CA THR A 132 5.80 5.11 4.99
C THR A 132 7.26 5.49 5.16
N ASP A 133 7.94 4.77 6.04
CA ASP A 133 9.35 4.90 6.40
C ASP A 133 9.84 3.59 7.03
N GLY A 134 11.10 3.56 7.51
CA GLY A 134 11.71 2.36 8.10
C GLY A 134 11.11 1.90 9.44
N SER A 135 10.09 2.59 9.96
CA SER A 135 9.41 2.21 11.21
C SER A 135 8.13 1.37 10.98
N TRP A 136 7.83 1.05 9.72
CA TRP A 136 6.78 0.11 9.35
C TRP A 136 7.30 -1.32 9.45
N LEU A 137 6.49 -2.21 10.00
CA LEU A 137 6.78 -3.63 10.00
C LEU A 137 6.36 -4.21 8.66
N ILE A 138 7.19 -5.06 8.05
CA ILE A 138 6.90 -5.65 6.74
C ILE A 138 7.23 -7.14 6.77
N ALA A 139 6.22 -7.96 6.52
CA ALA A 139 6.35 -9.40 6.39
C ALA A 139 6.07 -9.85 4.94
N THR A 140 6.72 -10.92 4.49
CA THR A 140 6.23 -11.64 3.30
C THR A 140 4.90 -12.31 3.68
N ALA A 141 3.92 -12.32 2.78
CA ALA A 141 2.64 -12.97 3.01
C ALA A 141 2.59 -14.33 2.28
N PRO A 142 2.99 -15.44 2.92
CA PRO A 142 3.23 -16.72 2.24
C PRO A 142 1.94 -17.42 1.79
N ALA A 143 0.78 -17.01 2.30
CA ALA A 143 -0.51 -17.50 1.82
C ALA A 143 -0.77 -17.15 0.35
N TRP A 144 -0.20 -16.05 -0.17
CA TRP A 144 -0.18 -15.79 -1.60
C TRP A 144 1.04 -16.43 -2.23
N LEU A 145 0.82 -17.57 -2.90
CA LEU A 145 1.90 -18.31 -3.53
C LEU A 145 2.49 -17.50 -4.69
N ALA A 146 3.82 -17.41 -4.70
CA ALA A 146 4.58 -16.83 -5.81
C ALA A 146 4.81 -17.88 -6.92
N ASN A 147 5.32 -17.43 -8.06
CA ASN A 147 5.67 -18.28 -9.22
C ASN A 147 4.48 -19.06 -9.81
N THR A 148 3.28 -18.50 -9.76
CA THR A 148 2.12 -19.07 -10.45
C THR A 148 2.12 -18.67 -11.94
N PRO A 149 1.43 -19.43 -12.81
CA PRO A 149 1.29 -19.04 -14.20
C PRO A 149 0.53 -17.71 -14.35
N LYS A 150 0.81 -16.98 -15.44
CA LYS A 150 -0.06 -15.87 -15.85
C LYS A 150 -1.46 -16.38 -16.17
N VAL A 151 -2.48 -15.61 -15.79
CA VAL A 151 -3.87 -15.88 -16.20
C VAL A 151 -3.97 -15.87 -17.74
N SER A 152 -3.34 -14.88 -18.37
CA SER A 152 -3.21 -14.76 -19.83
C SER A 152 -2.07 -13.80 -20.18
N ILE A 153 -1.82 -13.57 -21.47
CA ILE A 153 -0.84 -12.55 -21.90
C ILE A 153 -1.23 -11.14 -21.41
N GLN A 154 -2.53 -10.84 -21.31
CA GLN A 154 -3.06 -9.52 -20.98
C GLN A 154 -3.13 -9.23 -19.48
N MET A 155 -3.03 -10.24 -18.62
CA MET A 155 -3.27 -10.14 -17.16
C MET A 155 -2.04 -10.52 -16.35
N GLU A 156 -2.07 -10.22 -15.06
CA GLU A 156 -1.10 -10.60 -14.03
C GLU A 156 -1.05 -12.13 -13.77
N PRO A 157 -0.05 -12.62 -13.02
CA PRO A 157 -0.03 -13.96 -12.43
C PRO A 157 -1.32 -14.33 -11.69
N GLN A 158 -1.77 -15.58 -11.85
CA GLN A 158 -2.98 -16.08 -11.21
C GLN A 158 -2.79 -16.11 -9.69
N GLU A 159 -3.77 -15.62 -8.94
CA GLU A 159 -3.74 -15.75 -7.49
C GLU A 159 -4.01 -17.18 -7.05
N TYR A 160 -3.01 -17.82 -6.43
CA TYR A 160 -3.19 -19.04 -5.64
C TYR A 160 -3.02 -18.69 -4.16
N TYR A 161 -4.08 -18.95 -3.39
CA TYR A 161 -4.13 -18.65 -1.97
C TYR A 161 -4.18 -19.93 -1.14
N ASP A 162 -3.22 -20.11 -0.24
CA ASP A 162 -3.20 -21.20 0.75
C ASP A 162 -3.49 -20.66 2.15
N ALA A 163 -4.75 -20.80 2.59
CA ALA A 163 -5.21 -20.31 3.89
C ALA A 163 -4.47 -20.94 5.09
N ARG A 164 -3.81 -22.10 4.91
CA ARG A 164 -3.01 -22.73 5.98
C ARG A 164 -1.75 -21.92 6.33
N LEU A 165 -1.36 -20.98 5.47
CA LEU A 165 -0.18 -20.15 5.63
C LEU A 165 -0.51 -18.70 6.03
N GLU A 166 -1.78 -18.36 6.24
CA GLU A 166 -2.24 -16.97 6.47
C GLU A 166 -1.54 -16.31 7.67
N ASP A 167 -1.42 -17.04 8.77
CA ASP A 167 -0.82 -16.55 10.01
C ASP A 167 0.72 -16.70 10.06
N ASN A 168 1.35 -17.26 9.01
CA ASN A 168 2.80 -17.51 8.98
C ASN A 168 3.59 -16.25 8.60
N LEU A 169 3.33 -15.14 9.29
CA LEU A 169 3.98 -13.85 9.07
C LEU A 169 5.18 -13.66 10.01
N ILE A 170 6.32 -13.28 9.44
CA ILE A 170 7.52 -12.89 10.19
C ILE A 170 7.81 -11.42 9.86
N PHE A 171 7.63 -10.55 10.87
CA PHE A 171 7.80 -9.10 10.77
C PHE A 171 9.19 -8.63 11.19
#